data_AF-A0AAQ3S7R8-F1
#
_entry.id   AF-A0AAQ3S7R8-F1
#
_cell.length_a   1.000
_cell.length_b   1.000
_cell.length_c   1.000
_cell.angle_alpha   90.00
_cell.angle_beta   90.00
_cell.angle_gamma   90.00
#
_symmetry.space_group_name_H-M   'P 1'
#
loop_
_entity.id
_entity.type
_entity.pdbx_description
1 polymer ?
#
loop_
_entity_poly.entity_id
_entity_poly.type
_entity_poly.pdbx_seq_one_letter_code
_entity_poly.pdbx_strand_id
1 'polypeptide(L)'
;MAAIDDSLCKSFADKHAVFEAQGSVVRTLKAVGAPKTEINTAIETLNALKLEKTSIERSLIGGSDIREAFRQAVVNTLEWCLFYIPSFKIYRGVAGLFDYGPPGCATPLLDFSPLKWFLLLDFSHHATFQLSLCHVLKNRHIIVLPVHNFNFVNEI
;
A
#
# COMPACT_ATOMS: atom_id res chain seq x y z
N MET A 1 -22.53 -11.79 0.61
CA MET A 1 -21.41 -11.29 -0.18
C MET A 1 -21.20 -12.11 -1.46
N ALA A 2 -20.92 -13.42 -1.38
CA ALA A 2 -20.57 -14.26 -2.53
C ALA A 2 -21.51 -14.16 -3.77
N ALA A 3 -22.83 -14.17 -3.57
CA ALA A 3 -23.79 -14.11 -4.68
C ALA A 3 -23.75 -12.79 -5.48
N ILE A 4 -23.32 -11.69 -4.85
CA ILE A 4 -23.20 -10.38 -5.51
C ILE A 4 -21.94 -10.35 -6.38
N ASP A 5 -20.84 -10.93 -5.87
CA ASP A 5 -19.56 -11.02 -6.57
C ASP A 5 -19.68 -11.94 -7.80
N ASP A 6 -20.41 -13.05 -7.70
CA ASP A 6 -20.67 -13.98 -8.82
C ASP A 6 -21.47 -13.33 -9.96
N SER A 7 -22.50 -12.54 -9.60
CA SER A 7 -23.32 -11.78 -10.55
C SER A 7 -22.48 -10.73 -11.30
N LEU A 8 -21.62 -10.03 -10.57
CA LEU A 8 -20.77 -8.97 -11.13
C LEU A 8 -19.69 -9.56 -12.04
N CYS A 9 -19.08 -10.69 -11.66
CA CYS A 9 -18.15 -11.45 -12.49
C CYS A 9 -18.80 -11.91 -13.81
N LYS A 10 -20.03 -12.42 -13.75
CA LYS A 10 -20.77 -12.83 -14.95
C LYS A 10 -21.06 -11.65 -15.89
N SER A 11 -21.50 -10.51 -15.34
CA SER A 11 -21.74 -9.30 -16.12
C SER A 11 -20.47 -8.75 -16.79
N PHE A 12 -19.31 -8.86 -16.13
CA PHE A 12 -18.03 -8.49 -16.71
C PHE A 12 -17.66 -9.41 -17.88
N ALA A 13 -17.83 -10.73 -17.72
CA ALA A 13 -17.54 -11.72 -18.75
C ALA A 13 -18.40 -11.50 -20.00
N ASP A 14 -19.71 -11.25 -19.83
CA ASP A 14 -20.64 -11.00 -20.93
C ASP A 14 -20.23 -9.75 -21.74
N LYS A 15 -19.93 -8.64 -21.05
CA LYS A 15 -19.48 -7.41 -21.72
C LYS A 15 -18.10 -7.54 -22.35
N HIS A 16 -17.21 -8.33 -21.74
CA HIS A 16 -15.91 -8.64 -22.31
C HIS A 16 -16.05 -9.41 -23.63
N ALA A 17 -16.94 -10.40 -23.70
CA ALA A 17 -17.20 -11.14 -24.91
C ALA A 17 -17.73 -10.24 -26.04
N VAL A 18 -18.65 -9.32 -25.71
CA VAL A 18 -19.18 -8.33 -26.67
C VAL A 18 -18.09 -7.37 -27.15
N PHE A 19 -17.19 -6.91 -26.27
CA PHE A 19 -16.05 -6.06 -26.64
C PHE A 19 -15.09 -6.76 -27.62
N GLU A 20 -14.75 -8.03 -27.37
CA GLU A 20 -13.89 -8.82 -28.27
C GLU A 20 -14.55 -9.04 -29.64
N ALA A 21 -15.86 -9.33 -29.65
CA ALA A 21 -16.64 -9.45 -30.88
C ALA A 21 -16.61 -8.15 -31.69
N GLN A 22 -16.86 -6.99 -31.05
CA GLN A 22 -16.77 -5.70 -31.73
C GLN A 22 -15.35 -5.38 -32.22
N GLY A 23 -14.32 -5.77 -31.46
CA GLY A 23 -12.92 -5.64 -31.86
C GLY A 23 -12.56 -6.49 -33.08
N SER A 24 -13.21 -7.65 -33.27
CA SER A 24 -13.05 -8.46 -34.49
C SER A 24 -13.71 -7.79 -35.70
N VAL A 25 -14.90 -7.18 -35.53
CA VAL A 25 -15.59 -6.43 -36.59
C VAL A 25 -14.78 -5.22 -37.05
N VAL A 26 -14.18 -4.47 -36.12
CA VAL A 26 -13.28 -3.35 -36.48
C VAL A 26 -12.06 -3.84 -37.26
N ARG A 27 -11.51 -5.01 -36.91
CA ARG A 27 -10.37 -5.61 -37.63
C ARG A 27 -10.78 -6.04 -39.05
N THR A 28 -11.94 -6.65 -39.23
CA THR A 28 -12.43 -7.05 -40.57
C THR A 28 -12.76 -5.84 -41.44
N LEU A 29 -13.45 -4.82 -40.91
CA LEU A 29 -13.77 -3.59 -41.64
C LEU A 29 -12.52 -2.83 -42.10
N LYS A 30 -11.48 -2.80 -41.26
CA LYS A 30 -10.16 -2.24 -41.63
C LYS A 30 -9.45 -3.06 -42.70
N ALA A 31 -9.57 -4.39 -42.67
CA ALA A 31 -8.95 -5.27 -43.66
C ALA A 31 -9.62 -5.19 -45.05
N VAL A 32 -10.95 -5.03 -45.08
CA VAL A 32 -11.73 -4.89 -46.33
C VAL A 32 -11.61 -3.48 -46.94
N GLY A 33 -11.06 -2.51 -46.20
CA GLY A 33 -10.94 -1.12 -46.69
C GLY A 33 -12.29 -0.41 -46.78
N ALA A 34 -13.19 -0.70 -45.82
CA ALA A 34 -14.51 -0.08 -45.72
C ALA A 34 -14.42 1.46 -45.62
N PRO A 35 -15.49 2.19 -45.99
CA PRO A 35 -15.49 3.65 -45.91
C PRO A 35 -15.20 4.13 -44.48
N LYS A 36 -14.39 5.20 -44.37
CA LYS A 36 -13.94 5.76 -43.08
C LYS A 36 -15.09 6.08 -42.11
N THR A 37 -16.28 6.37 -42.63
CA THR A 37 -17.49 6.62 -41.85
C THR A 37 -17.92 5.40 -41.04
N GLU A 38 -17.91 4.20 -41.63
CA GLU A 38 -18.30 2.94 -40.96
C GLU A 38 -17.23 2.47 -39.97
N ILE A 39 -15.96 2.76 -40.25
CA ILE A 39 -14.87 2.45 -39.33
C ILE A 39 -14.96 3.33 -38.07
N ASN A 40 -15.28 4.62 -38.23
CA ASN A 40 -15.38 5.54 -37.10
C ASN A 40 -16.56 5.21 -36.19
N THR A 41 -17.74 4.89 -36.75
CA THR A 41 -18.89 4.47 -35.95
C THR A 41 -18.61 3.19 -35.17
N ALA A 42 -17.92 2.22 -35.79
CA ALA A 42 -17.51 0.98 -35.12
C ALA A 42 -16.44 1.18 -34.02
N ILE A 43 -15.62 2.23 -34.13
CA ILE A 43 -14.63 2.61 -33.10
C ILE A 43 -15.32 3.33 -31.93
N GLU A 44 -16.32 4.17 -32.20
CA GLU A 44 -17.12 4.84 -31.17
C GLU A 44 -17.85 3.81 -30.29
N THR A 45 -18.47 2.80 -30.90
CA THR A 45 -19.10 1.71 -30.14
C THR A 45 -18.09 0.88 -29.34
N LEU A 46 -16.89 0.63 -29.90
CA LEU A 46 -15.81 -0.05 -29.19
C LEU A 46 -15.32 0.75 -27.96
N ASN A 47 -15.21 2.08 -28.10
CA ASN A 47 -14.80 2.96 -27.00
C ASN A 47 -15.88 3.02 -25.91
N ALA A 48 -17.16 3.04 -26.27
CA ALA A 48 -18.26 2.96 -25.31
C ALA A 48 -18.21 1.65 -24.50
N LEU A 49 -18.03 0.50 -25.18
CA LEU A 49 -17.90 -0.80 -24.52
C LEU A 49 -16.66 -0.89 -23.62
N LYS A 50 -15.56 -0.22 -23.99
CA LYS A 50 -14.35 -0.14 -23.17
C LYS A 50 -14.59 0.62 -21.85
N LEU A 51 -15.34 1.73 -21.89
CA LEU A 51 -15.69 2.48 -20.70
C LEU A 51 -16.54 1.65 -19.74
N GLU A 52 -17.52 0.91 -20.26
CA GLU A 52 -18.35 0.04 -19.42
C GLU A 52 -17.56 -1.11 -18.79
N LYS A 53 -16.69 -1.77 -19.57
CA LYS A 53 -15.80 -2.83 -19.07
C LYS A 53 -14.92 -2.31 -17.94
N THR A 54 -14.25 -1.17 -18.14
CA THR A 54 -13.34 -0.58 -17.13
C THR A 54 -14.08 -0.10 -15.88
N SER A 55 -15.33 0.35 -16.01
CA SER A 55 -16.16 0.71 -14.86
C SER A 55 -16.46 -0.50 -13.98
N ILE A 56 -16.86 -1.62 -14.58
CA ILE A 56 -17.17 -2.87 -13.86
C ILE A 56 -15.91 -3.50 -13.25
N GLU A 57 -14.78 -3.46 -13.98
CA GLU A 57 -13.48 -3.92 -13.48
C GLU A 57 -13.04 -3.15 -12.23
N ARG A 58 -13.26 -1.82 -12.21
CA ARG A 58 -12.98 -1.00 -11.03
C ARG A 58 -13.85 -1.38 -9.83
N SER A 59 -15.10 -1.79 -10.07
CA SER A 59 -15.98 -2.31 -9.03
C SER A 59 -15.53 -3.67 -8.50
N LEU A 60 -14.99 -4.56 -9.36
CA LEU A 60 -14.45 -5.86 -8.95
C LEU A 60 -13.20 -5.76 -8.06
N ILE A 61 -12.32 -4.80 -8.33
CA ILE A 61 -11.08 -4.57 -7.55
C ILE A 61 -11.39 -3.97 -6.15
N GLY A 62 -12.66 -3.78 -5.84
CA GLY A 62 -13.14 -3.09 -4.66
C GLY A 62 -13.00 -1.57 -4.82
N GLY A 63 -14.04 -0.83 -4.43
CA GLY A 63 -13.93 0.62 -4.33
C GLY A 63 -12.80 1.04 -3.38
N SER A 64 -12.34 2.28 -3.49
CA SER A 64 -11.38 2.87 -2.53
C SER A 64 -11.85 2.64 -1.08
N ASP A 65 -13.16 2.76 -0.87
CA ASP A 65 -13.79 2.67 0.44
C ASP A 65 -13.72 1.26 1.05
N ILE A 66 -13.82 0.21 0.23
CA ILE A 66 -13.73 -1.19 0.69
C ILE A 66 -12.29 -1.49 1.12
N ARG A 67 -11.30 -1.02 0.35
CA ARG A 67 -9.88 -1.19 0.71
C ARG A 67 -9.55 -0.45 2.00
N GLU A 68 -10.06 0.76 2.17
CA GLU A 68 -9.80 1.54 3.37
C GLU A 68 -10.50 0.95 4.60
N ALA A 69 -11.74 0.48 4.44
CA ALA A 69 -12.45 -0.24 5.49
C ALA A 69 -11.71 -1.52 5.91
N PHE A 70 -11.17 -2.28 4.94
CA PHE A 70 -10.35 -3.45 5.21
C PHE A 70 -9.05 -3.08 5.92
N ARG A 71 -8.34 -2.05 5.46
CA ARG A 71 -7.12 -1.54 6.12
C ARG A 71 -7.42 -1.17 7.57
N GLN A 72 -8.49 -0.44 7.82
CA GLN A 72 -8.90 -0.06 9.17
C GLN A 72 -9.26 -1.27 10.04
N ALA A 73 -9.96 -2.27 9.48
CA ALA A 73 -10.29 -3.49 10.20
C ALA A 73 -9.04 -4.30 10.59
N VAL A 74 -8.06 -4.38 9.68
CA VAL A 74 -6.77 -5.04 9.95
C VAL A 74 -5.98 -4.27 11.00
N VAL A 75 -5.86 -2.94 10.86
CA VAL A 75 -5.20 -2.06 11.85
C VAL A 75 -5.82 -2.21 13.22
N ASN A 76 -7.15 -2.16 13.31
CA ASN A 76 -7.86 -2.38 14.56
C ASN A 76 -7.52 -3.76 15.13
N THR A 77 -7.58 -4.82 14.32
CA THR A 77 -7.27 -6.17 14.80
C THR A 77 -5.83 -6.25 15.33
N LEU A 78 -4.86 -5.66 14.63
CA LEU A 78 -3.45 -5.66 15.05
C LEU A 78 -3.22 -4.88 16.35
N GLU A 79 -3.89 -3.74 16.53
CA GLU A 79 -3.84 -2.97 17.78
C GLU A 79 -4.53 -3.68 18.93
N TRP A 80 -5.72 -4.25 18.71
CA TRP A 80 -6.49 -4.98 19.71
C TRP A 80 -5.79 -6.28 20.15
N CYS A 81 -5.10 -6.95 19.23
CA CYS A 81 -4.26 -8.11 19.54
C CYS A 81 -2.86 -7.72 20.04
N LEU A 82 -2.59 -6.43 20.28
CA LEU A 82 -1.33 -5.90 20.81
C LEU A 82 -0.09 -6.34 20.01
N PHE A 83 -0.21 -6.49 18.68
CA PHE A 83 0.95 -6.75 17.82
C PHE A 83 1.87 -5.53 17.78
N TYR A 84 1.28 -4.35 17.65
CA TYR A 84 1.95 -3.07 17.82
C TYR A 84 1.01 -2.07 18.49
N ILE A 85 1.58 -1.08 19.16
CA ILE A 85 0.89 0.06 19.77
C ILE A 85 1.67 1.32 19.38
N PRO A 86 1.04 2.39 18.88
CA PRO A 86 1.73 3.67 18.73
C PRO A 86 2.36 4.12 20.05
N SER A 87 3.66 4.39 20.07
CA SER A 87 4.33 4.75 21.31
C SER A 87 3.79 6.09 21.83
N PHE A 88 3.67 6.21 23.16
CA PHE A 88 3.07 7.36 23.83
C PHE A 88 1.60 7.63 23.42
N LYS A 89 0.80 6.60 23.08
CA LYS A 89 -0.63 6.75 22.69
C LYS A 89 -1.45 7.58 23.68
N ILE A 90 -1.20 7.45 24.98
CA ILE A 90 -1.87 8.24 26.04
C ILE A 90 -1.44 9.71 26.07
N TYR A 91 -0.34 10.06 25.41
CA TYR A 91 0.20 11.42 25.27
C TYR A 91 0.10 11.92 23.82
N ARG A 92 -0.90 11.47 23.06
CA ARG A 92 -1.17 11.82 21.64
C ARG A 92 -0.25 11.15 20.59
N GLY A 93 0.71 10.34 21.03
CA GLY A 93 1.59 9.56 20.16
C GLY A 93 2.70 10.37 19.47
N VAL A 94 3.73 9.67 19.01
CA VAL A 94 4.82 10.25 18.20
C VAL A 94 4.88 9.52 16.87
N ALA A 95 4.85 10.26 15.76
CA ALA A 95 4.92 9.66 14.42
C ALA A 95 6.23 8.89 14.24
N GLY A 96 6.13 7.63 13.79
CA GLY A 96 7.27 6.77 13.51
C GLY A 96 7.80 5.98 14.71
N LEU A 97 7.18 6.05 15.89
CA LEU A 97 7.56 5.27 17.07
C LEU A 97 6.42 4.31 17.48
N PHE A 98 6.75 3.03 17.62
CA PHE A 98 5.80 1.95 17.90
C PHE A 98 6.35 0.96 18.95
N ASP A 99 5.52 0.56 19.90
CA ASP A 99 5.78 -0.44 20.93
C ASP A 99 5.21 -1.80 20.46
N TYR A 100 6.07 -2.80 20.28
CA TYR A 100 5.65 -4.14 19.87
C TYR A 100 5.31 -5.01 21.08
N GLY A 101 4.12 -5.60 21.10
CA GLY A 101 3.69 -6.46 22.21
C GLY A 101 4.27 -7.88 22.13
N PRO A 102 3.99 -8.74 23.14
CA PRO A 102 4.51 -10.10 23.23
C PRO A 102 4.36 -10.97 21.97
N PRO A 103 3.23 -10.98 21.24
CA PRO A 103 3.12 -11.73 19.99
C PRO A 103 3.95 -11.12 18.85
N GLY A 104 4.22 -9.80 18.86
CA GLY A 104 5.09 -9.14 17.89
C GLY A 104 6.58 -9.35 18.16
N CYS A 105 6.96 -9.44 19.43
CA CYS A 105 8.34 -9.62 19.90
C CYS A 105 8.90 -11.04 19.66
N ALA A 106 8.05 -12.03 19.36
CA ALA A 106 8.45 -13.42 19.15
C ALA A 106 9.04 -13.71 17.74
N THR A 107 9.05 -12.74 16.84
CA THR A 107 9.42 -12.96 15.42
C THR A 107 10.92 -13.01 15.07
N PRO A 108 11.89 -12.74 15.98
CA PRO A 108 13.30 -13.02 15.69
C PRO A 108 13.99 -13.90 16.74
N LEU A 109 13.42 -15.06 17.12
CA LEU A 109 14.12 -16.01 18.01
C LEU A 109 14.27 -17.44 17.48
N LEU A 110 13.72 -17.77 16.30
CA LEU A 110 13.82 -19.14 15.77
C LEU A 110 15.12 -19.45 15.01
N ASP A 111 16.03 -18.48 14.84
CA ASP A 111 17.35 -18.67 14.18
C ASP A 111 18.55 -18.44 15.13
N PHE A 112 18.42 -18.76 16.42
CA PHE A 112 19.56 -18.74 17.34
C PHE A 112 20.17 -20.13 17.50
N SER A 113 21.03 -20.48 16.54
CA SER A 113 21.97 -21.58 16.68
C SER A 113 22.89 -21.37 17.91
N PRO A 114 23.35 -22.44 18.59
CA PRO A 114 24.17 -22.33 19.81
C PRO A 114 25.49 -21.57 19.62
N LEU A 115 25.94 -21.39 18.38
CA LEU A 115 27.14 -20.63 18.04
C LEU A 115 26.97 -19.11 18.23
N LYS A 116 25.74 -18.59 18.31
CA LYS A 116 25.50 -17.15 18.51
C LYS A 116 25.60 -16.70 19.97
N TRP A 117 25.50 -17.63 20.92
CA TRP A 117 25.71 -17.33 22.35
C TRP A 117 27.18 -17.03 22.68
N PHE A 118 28.13 -17.60 21.93
CA PHE A 118 29.57 -17.35 22.16
C PHE A 118 29.96 -15.89 21.87
N LEU A 119 29.34 -15.26 20.87
CA LEU A 119 29.56 -13.84 20.56
C LEU A 119 28.78 -12.89 21.48
N LEU A 120 27.75 -13.36 22.20
CA LEU A 120 26.95 -12.51 23.07
C LEU A 120 27.64 -12.21 24.41
N LEU A 121 28.58 -13.06 24.85
CA LEU A 121 29.36 -12.79 26.07
C LEU A 121 30.44 -11.72 25.85
N ASP A 122 30.94 -11.57 24.62
CA ASP A 122 31.88 -10.50 24.25
C ASP A 122 31.19 -9.19 23.83
N PHE A 123 29.89 -9.22 23.49
CA PHE A 123 29.14 -8.00 23.13
C PHE A 123 28.69 -7.17 24.34
N SER A 124 28.92 -7.67 25.57
CA SER A 124 28.61 -6.94 26.81
C SER A 124 29.48 -5.69 27.04
N HIS A 125 30.40 -5.35 26.14
CA HIS A 125 31.26 -4.17 26.29
C HIS A 125 31.11 -3.10 25.18
N HIS A 126 30.15 -3.21 24.27
CA HIS A 126 29.85 -2.19 23.25
C HIS A 126 28.36 -1.79 23.22
N ALA A 127 27.82 -1.46 24.40
CA ALA A 127 26.55 -0.76 24.53
C ALA A 127 26.72 0.76 24.28
N THR A 128 27.10 1.17 23.07
CA THR A 128 27.04 2.58 22.64
C THR A 128 26.89 2.70 21.13
N PHE A 129 25.69 2.53 20.57
CA PHE A 129 25.47 2.91 19.17
C PHE A 129 24.09 3.51 18.84
N GLN A 130 23.43 4.17 19.80
CA GLN A 130 22.37 5.15 19.49
C GLN A 130 22.80 6.60 19.77
N LEU A 131 23.92 6.81 20.48
CA LEU A 131 24.50 8.14 20.77
C LEU A 131 25.69 8.52 19.85
N SER A 132 26.03 7.70 18.86
CA SER A 132 27.26 7.87 18.07
C SER A 132 27.11 8.66 16.76
N LEU A 133 25.97 9.31 16.48
CA LEU A 133 25.87 10.09 15.23
C LEU A 133 26.27 11.57 15.39
N CYS A 134 26.28 12.13 16.61
CA CYS A 134 26.69 13.52 16.80
C CYS A 134 28.22 13.73 16.70
N HIS A 135 29.04 12.72 17.02
CA HIS A 135 30.50 12.85 16.98
C HIS A 135 31.12 12.52 15.61
N VAL A 136 30.48 11.64 14.82
CA VAL A 136 30.96 11.26 13.48
C VAL A 136 30.54 12.31 12.43
N LEU A 137 29.38 12.94 12.58
CA LEU A 137 28.91 13.98 11.65
C LEU A 137 29.67 15.31 11.74
N LYS A 138 30.40 15.58 12.83
CA LYS A 138 31.19 16.81 12.98
C LYS A 138 32.51 16.80 12.18
N ASN A 139 33.01 15.62 11.79
CA ASN A 139 34.27 15.45 11.06
C ASN A 139 34.11 15.26 9.55
N ARG A 140 32.88 15.32 9.03
CA ARG A 140 32.63 15.51 7.60
C ARG A 140 31.97 16.86 7.46
N HIS A 141 32.50 17.73 6.61
CA HIS A 141 31.98 19.06 6.27
C HIS A 141 30.53 18.99 5.73
N ILE A 142 29.56 18.70 6.61
CA ILE A 142 28.13 18.73 6.31
C ILE A 142 27.59 19.88 7.15
N ILE A 143 27.27 20.96 6.46
CA ILE A 143 26.67 22.16 7.03
C ILE A 143 25.26 21.79 7.48
N VAL A 144 25.06 21.61 8.78
CA VAL A 144 23.73 21.60 9.39
C VAL A 144 23.45 23.03 9.84
N LEU A 145 22.55 23.71 9.12
CA LEU A 145 22.08 25.04 9.49
C LEU A 145 21.35 24.96 10.85
N PRO A 146 21.64 25.88 11.79
CA PRO A 146 21.02 25.85 13.11
C PRO A 146 19.57 26.32 13.05
N VAL A 147 18.62 25.47 13.42
CA VAL A 147 17.26 25.89 13.77
C VAL A 147 17.31 26.43 15.20
N HIS A 148 17.83 27.65 15.34
CA HIS A 148 17.51 28.48 16.49
C HIS A 148 16.16 29.14 16.25
N ASN A 149 15.33 29.15 17.30
CA ASN A 149 14.12 29.94 17.45
C ASN A 149 12.84 29.38 16.79
N PHE A 150 12.10 28.57 17.54
CA PHE A 150 10.64 28.62 17.49
C PHE A 150 10.12 28.83 18.90
N ASN A 151 9.83 30.10 19.19
CA ASN A 151 9.31 30.55 20.45
C ASN A 151 7.92 29.98 20.70
N PHE A 152 7.73 29.59 21.96
CA PHE A 152 6.47 29.37 22.63
C PHE A 152 5.62 30.65 22.54
N VAL A 153 4.49 30.61 21.83
CA VAL A 153 3.39 31.56 22.02
C VAL A 153 2.13 30.73 22.23
N ASN A 154 1.77 30.59 23.50
CA ASN A 154 0.40 30.35 23.92
C ASN A 154 -0.37 31.64 23.67
N GLU A 155 -1.46 31.57 22.93
CA GLU A 155 -2.55 32.55 23.03
C GLU A 155 -3.89 31.80 23.00
N ILE A 156 -4.86 32.43 23.66
CA ILE A 156 -6.05 31.91 24.36
C ILE A 156 -7.05 31.17 23.45
#